data_AF-A0AAE1LNK7-F1
#
_entry.id   AF-A0AAE1LNK7-F1
#
_cell.length_a   1.000
_cell.length_b   1.000
_cell.length_c   1.000
_cell.angle_alpha   90.00
_cell.angle_beta   90.00
_cell.angle_gamma   90.00
#
_symmetry.space_group_name_H-M   'P 1'
#
loop_
_entity.id
_entity.type
_entity.pdbx_description
1 polymer ?
#
loop_
_entity_poly.entity_id
_entity_poly.type
_entity_poly.pdbx_seq_one_letter_code
_entity_poly.pdbx_strand_id
1 'polypeptide(L)'
;MEPPRARTPRLASGPGMRVYTDLVEGRTRLPANLAPLPDVHERRRALEQLKHHPLLEYSLSRQREEEIQQYLRRLAVRTRAHLLRTSPQDEDGHELPHTNERYIALLRDQVEAVEPPTLLQVWVERISSLVPARLRALYATEMNALFLEVRDEFDDHIHDMTVRSIMMYPGPGPGAGPATAALPPADSLCGKPLGEGRTERYPVFLQRVALLREKLFITHPLVRAILRLAHQHVPDLLNDFGKYREAGVVELAKLKSSMFNDMKRSEVVVTQTWYPKIVALFSEKKALSGVPRKHWPQFLKCASNVLRVQVTELMRRSIDHFVDIMSDEAKIPFFKLDIFYAENGLELYPTDKEIFGTMAKASIEYELNIQLSRLF
;
A
#
# COMPACT_ATOMS: atom_id res chain seq x y z
N MET A 1 -12.58 23.52 28.82
CA MET A 1 -14.07 23.54 28.79
C MET A 1 -14.47 24.92 28.32
N GLU A 2 -14.72 25.06 27.03
CA GLU A 2 -15.08 26.33 26.41
C GLU A 2 -16.49 26.77 26.86
N PRO A 3 -16.64 28.02 27.31
CA PRO A 3 -17.95 28.60 27.56
C PRO A 3 -18.55 29.29 26.30
N PRO A 4 -19.88 29.44 26.28
CA PRO A 4 -20.69 29.94 25.17
C PRO A 4 -20.73 31.47 25.11
N ARG A 5 -21.10 32.04 23.96
CA ARG A 5 -21.54 33.45 23.86
C ARG A 5 -22.77 33.58 22.97
N ALA A 6 -23.94 33.56 23.61
CA ALA A 6 -25.19 34.09 23.08
C ALA A 6 -25.69 35.19 24.04
N ARG A 7 -25.87 36.42 23.52
CA ARG A 7 -26.90 37.42 23.88
C ARG A 7 -26.58 38.79 23.28
N THR A 8 -27.48 39.28 22.43
CA THR A 8 -27.63 40.68 21.99
C THR A 8 -29.02 41.20 22.42
N PRO A 9 -29.23 42.52 22.50
CA PRO A 9 -29.70 43.16 23.72
C PRO A 9 -31.17 43.62 23.73
N ARG A 10 -31.70 43.83 24.94
CA ARG A 10 -32.85 44.70 25.21
C ARG A 10 -32.49 46.14 24.82
N LEU A 11 -33.31 46.80 24.01
CA LEU A 11 -33.30 48.25 23.81
C LEU A 11 -34.70 48.82 24.07
N ALA A 12 -34.68 49.91 24.81
CA ALA A 12 -35.78 50.51 25.52
C ALA A 12 -36.75 51.30 24.64
N SER A 13 -37.98 51.39 25.13
CA SER A 13 -39.06 52.25 24.66
C SER A 13 -38.66 53.74 24.58
N GLY A 14 -38.71 54.32 23.39
CA GLY A 14 -38.55 55.75 23.14
C GLY A 14 -39.83 56.42 22.59
N PRO A 15 -39.99 57.75 22.75
CA PRO A 15 -41.30 58.41 22.88
C PRO A 15 -42.10 58.65 21.58
N GLY A 16 -41.59 58.25 20.41
CA GLY A 16 -42.21 58.58 19.11
C GLY A 16 -43.44 57.74 18.75
N MET A 17 -43.61 56.56 19.36
CA MET A 17 -44.70 55.65 19.03
C MET A 17 -46.04 56.05 19.67
N ARG A 18 -46.05 56.99 20.62
CA ARG A 18 -47.28 57.56 21.22
C ARG A 18 -47.94 58.64 20.35
N VAL A 19 -47.18 59.35 19.51
CA VAL A 19 -47.73 60.45 18.69
C VAL A 19 -48.58 59.92 17.52
N TYR A 20 -48.25 58.75 16.98
CA TYR A 20 -49.04 58.10 15.93
C TYR A 20 -50.36 57.53 16.46
N THR A 21 -50.40 57.05 17.70
CA THR A 21 -51.65 56.59 18.34
C THR A 21 -52.58 57.75 18.68
N ASP A 22 -52.03 58.91 19.05
CA ASP A 22 -52.83 60.08 19.48
C ASP A 22 -53.49 60.86 18.31
N LEU A 23 -53.01 60.70 17.06
CA LEU A 23 -53.66 61.24 15.83
C LEU A 23 -54.86 60.40 15.38
N VAL A 24 -54.84 59.10 15.66
CA VAL A 24 -55.93 58.15 15.31
C VAL A 24 -57.04 58.18 16.37
N GLU A 25 -56.73 58.56 17.62
CA GLU A 25 -57.69 58.64 18.74
C GLU A 25 -58.32 60.03 18.95
N GLY A 26 -58.17 60.96 17.99
CA GLY A 26 -59.03 62.14 17.88
C GLY A 26 -58.97 63.13 19.05
N ARG A 27 -57.81 63.27 19.72
CA ARG A 27 -57.62 64.23 20.81
C ARG A 27 -56.28 64.97 20.68
N THR A 28 -56.22 65.96 19.79
CA THR A 28 -55.54 67.24 20.10
C THR A 28 -56.04 68.33 19.16
N ARG A 29 -56.36 69.49 19.74
CA ARG A 29 -56.91 70.66 19.07
C ARG A 29 -55.78 71.41 18.36
N LEU A 30 -55.87 71.57 17.04
CA LEU A 30 -54.97 72.44 16.27
C LEU A 30 -55.38 73.92 16.46
N PRO A 31 -54.43 74.86 16.63
CA PRO A 31 -54.70 76.25 16.97
C PRO A 31 -55.30 77.07 15.81
N ALA A 32 -56.09 78.09 16.18
CA ALA A 32 -57.20 78.66 15.41
C ALA A 32 -56.90 79.62 14.23
N ASN A 33 -55.66 79.76 13.75
CA ASN A 33 -55.31 80.85 12.81
C ASN A 33 -54.55 80.41 11.53
N LEU A 34 -55.00 79.37 10.82
CA LEU A 34 -54.49 79.03 9.48
C LEU A 34 -55.62 79.05 8.43
N ALA A 35 -55.36 79.69 7.30
CA ALA A 35 -56.28 79.78 6.17
C ALA A 35 -56.63 78.38 5.61
N PRO A 36 -57.87 78.15 5.15
CA PRO A 36 -58.31 76.85 4.68
C PRO A 36 -57.49 76.40 3.45
N LEU A 37 -56.97 75.17 3.51
CA LEU A 37 -56.19 74.53 2.45
C LEU A 37 -57.00 74.44 1.14
N PRO A 38 -56.40 74.70 -0.05
CA PRO A 38 -57.05 74.48 -1.34
C PRO A 38 -57.53 73.03 -1.51
N ASP A 39 -58.72 72.84 -2.08
CA ASP A 39 -59.36 71.52 -2.18
C ASP A 39 -58.55 70.55 -3.05
N VAL A 40 -57.94 69.58 -2.38
CA VAL A 40 -57.12 68.50 -2.96
C VAL A 40 -57.93 67.65 -3.95
N HIS A 41 -59.26 67.67 -3.85
CA HIS A 41 -60.15 66.87 -4.68
C HIS A 41 -60.33 67.43 -6.10
N GLU A 42 -60.22 68.73 -6.33
CA GLU A 42 -60.30 69.29 -7.69
C GLU A 42 -59.06 68.96 -8.53
N ARG A 43 -57.88 69.05 -7.92
CA ARG A 43 -56.61 68.71 -8.59
C ARG A 43 -56.49 67.22 -8.90
N ARG A 44 -57.04 66.37 -8.02
CA ARG A 44 -57.12 64.91 -8.26
C ARG A 44 -58.04 64.59 -9.44
N ARG A 45 -59.20 65.24 -9.52
CA ARG A 45 -60.16 65.05 -10.61
C ARG A 45 -59.60 65.46 -11.98
N ALA A 46 -58.85 66.55 -12.07
CA ALA A 46 -58.19 66.97 -13.31
C ALA A 46 -57.10 65.97 -13.78
N LEU A 47 -56.34 65.37 -12.85
CA LEU A 47 -55.37 64.32 -13.16
C LEU A 47 -56.02 62.99 -13.57
N GLU A 48 -57.17 62.66 -13.00
CA GLU A 48 -57.96 61.48 -13.38
C GLU A 48 -58.51 61.61 -14.81
N GLN A 49 -58.96 62.81 -15.21
CA GLN A 49 -59.42 63.06 -16.58
C GLN A 49 -58.30 62.96 -17.62
N LEU A 50 -57.05 63.30 -17.28
CA LEU A 50 -55.91 63.18 -18.19
C LEU A 50 -55.45 61.72 -18.40
N LYS A 51 -55.69 60.82 -17.42
CA LYS A 51 -55.30 59.40 -17.49
C LYS A 51 -56.10 58.59 -18.51
N HIS A 52 -57.26 59.09 -18.93
CA HIS A 52 -58.17 58.39 -19.84
C HIS A 52 -58.09 58.91 -21.29
N HIS A 53 -57.02 59.63 -21.65
CA HIS A 53 -56.86 60.14 -23.01
C HIS A 53 -56.39 59.00 -23.95
N PRO A 54 -57.08 58.72 -25.07
CA PRO A 54 -56.82 57.56 -25.94
C PRO A 54 -55.42 57.56 -26.59
N LEU A 55 -54.77 58.73 -26.66
CA LEU A 55 -53.39 58.87 -27.15
C LEU A 55 -52.32 58.32 -26.19
N LEU A 56 -52.67 58.04 -24.92
CA LEU A 56 -51.75 57.40 -23.95
C LEU A 56 -51.75 55.87 -24.06
N GLU A 57 -52.78 55.27 -24.65
CA GLU A 57 -52.84 53.82 -24.90
C GLU A 57 -52.20 53.43 -26.23
N TYR A 58 -52.10 54.38 -27.18
CA TYR A 58 -51.48 54.16 -28.47
C TYR A 58 -49.95 54.31 -28.40
N SER A 59 -49.25 53.17 -28.35
CA SER A 59 -47.78 53.11 -28.42
C SER A 59 -47.32 52.48 -29.73
N LEU A 60 -46.67 53.28 -30.57
CA LEU A 60 -46.04 52.81 -31.82
C LEU A 60 -45.00 51.70 -31.56
N SER A 61 -44.30 51.77 -30.43
CA SER A 61 -43.32 50.75 -30.04
C SER A 61 -44.00 49.40 -29.80
N ARG A 62 -45.16 49.42 -29.13
CA ARG A 62 -45.95 48.21 -28.85
C ARG A 62 -46.51 47.58 -30.13
N GLN A 63 -46.99 48.40 -31.07
CA GLN A 63 -47.45 47.91 -32.37
C GLN A 63 -46.30 47.27 -33.17
N ARG A 64 -45.11 47.89 -33.19
CA ARG A 64 -43.93 47.31 -33.86
C ARG A 64 -43.48 46.00 -33.21
N GLU A 65 -43.52 45.91 -31.88
CA GLU A 65 -43.23 44.66 -31.18
C GLU A 65 -44.24 43.56 -31.53
N GLU A 66 -45.53 43.89 -31.59
CA GLU A 66 -46.58 42.95 -31.97
C GLU A 66 -46.40 42.47 -33.43
N GLU A 67 -46.03 43.36 -34.36
CA GLU A 67 -45.72 43.01 -35.75
C GLU A 67 -44.53 42.05 -35.85
N ILE A 68 -43.45 42.32 -35.12
CA ILE A 68 -42.26 41.45 -35.07
C ILE A 68 -42.62 40.08 -34.47
N GLN A 69 -43.39 40.05 -33.38
CA GLN A 69 -43.83 38.79 -32.77
C GLN A 69 -44.71 37.97 -33.71
N GLN A 70 -45.62 38.61 -34.44
CA GLN A 70 -46.43 37.93 -35.45
C GLN A 70 -45.58 37.37 -36.58
N TYR A 71 -44.58 38.12 -37.04
CA TYR A 71 -43.64 37.65 -38.06
C TYR A 71 -42.86 36.42 -37.59
N LEU A 72 -42.31 36.45 -36.37
CA LEU A 72 -41.59 35.31 -35.78
C LEU A 72 -42.47 34.06 -35.63
N ARG A 73 -43.73 34.24 -35.21
CA ARG A 73 -44.70 33.12 -35.12
C ARG A 73 -44.96 32.50 -36.50
N ARG A 74 -45.17 33.32 -37.54
CA ARG A 74 -45.36 32.82 -38.91
C ARG A 74 -44.13 32.06 -39.40
N LEU A 75 -42.94 32.57 -39.11
CA LEU A 75 -41.67 31.95 -39.50
C LEU A 75 -41.47 30.61 -38.78
N ALA A 76 -41.72 30.55 -37.47
CA ALA A 76 -41.66 29.31 -36.69
C ALA A 76 -42.62 28.23 -37.21
N VAL A 77 -43.87 28.60 -37.52
CA VAL A 77 -44.85 27.68 -38.12
C VAL A 77 -44.37 27.20 -39.49
N ARG A 78 -43.84 28.10 -40.33
CA ARG A 78 -43.33 27.75 -41.66
C ARG A 78 -42.12 26.81 -41.58
N THR A 79 -41.17 27.08 -40.68
CA THR A 79 -40.00 26.21 -40.45
C THR A 79 -40.43 24.85 -39.93
N ARG A 80 -41.36 24.79 -38.97
CA ARG A 80 -41.90 23.52 -38.46
C ARG A 80 -42.62 22.73 -39.55
N ALA A 81 -43.44 23.38 -40.37
CA ALA A 81 -44.11 22.74 -41.49
C ALA A 81 -43.12 22.25 -42.56
N HIS A 82 -42.04 22.99 -42.80
CA HIS A 82 -40.97 22.58 -43.70
C HIS A 82 -40.24 21.36 -43.15
N LEU A 83 -39.84 21.36 -41.87
CA LEU A 83 -39.18 20.23 -41.21
C LEU A 83 -40.07 18.98 -41.23
N LEU A 84 -41.38 19.12 -41.00
CA LEU A 84 -42.32 18.00 -41.08
C LEU A 84 -42.51 17.47 -42.51
N ARG A 85 -42.32 18.31 -43.54
CA ARG A 85 -42.40 17.90 -44.94
C ARG A 85 -41.10 17.30 -45.48
N THR A 86 -39.96 17.71 -44.92
CA THR A 86 -38.63 17.23 -45.33
C THR A 86 -38.02 16.22 -44.37
N SER A 87 -38.71 15.90 -43.26
CA SER A 87 -38.30 14.78 -42.42
C SER A 87 -38.44 13.52 -43.27
N PRO A 88 -37.36 12.75 -43.47
CA PRO A 88 -37.47 11.41 -44.03
C PRO A 88 -38.49 10.64 -43.19
N GLN A 89 -39.38 9.89 -43.83
CA GLN A 89 -40.08 8.83 -43.11
C GLN A 89 -38.99 7.81 -42.73
N ASP A 90 -38.84 7.54 -41.44
CA ASP A 90 -37.96 6.49 -40.95
C ASP A 90 -38.46 5.15 -41.54
N GLU A 91 -37.86 4.71 -42.66
CA GLU A 91 -38.10 3.40 -43.28
C GLU A 91 -37.40 2.27 -42.53
N ASP A 92 -36.60 2.58 -41.50
CA ASP A 92 -36.03 1.59 -40.61
C ASP A 92 -36.87 1.52 -39.35
N GLY A 93 -37.59 0.40 -39.20
CA GLY A 93 -38.33 0.05 -38.00
C GLY A 93 -37.41 0.02 -36.78
N HIS A 94 -37.24 1.17 -36.13
CA HIS A 94 -36.74 1.22 -34.77
C HIS A 94 -37.80 0.58 -33.88
N GLU A 95 -37.66 -0.73 -33.66
CA GLU A 95 -38.30 -1.42 -32.55
C GLU A 95 -38.08 -0.57 -31.29
N LEU A 96 -39.16 -0.30 -30.56
CA LEU A 96 -39.14 0.46 -29.29
C LEU A 96 -37.91 0.07 -28.46
N PRO A 97 -37.26 1.04 -27.76
CA PRO A 97 -36.05 0.76 -26.98
C PRO A 97 -36.33 -0.44 -26.09
N HIS A 98 -35.65 -1.55 -26.37
CA HIS A 98 -35.84 -2.75 -25.60
C HIS A 98 -35.54 -2.41 -24.13
N THR A 99 -36.25 -3.05 -23.21
CA THR A 99 -35.94 -2.93 -21.78
C THR A 99 -34.44 -3.07 -21.58
N ASN A 100 -33.83 -2.24 -20.73
CA ASN A 100 -32.38 -2.25 -20.45
C ASN A 100 -31.84 -3.68 -20.21
N GLU A 101 -32.69 -4.56 -19.68
CA GLU A 101 -32.46 -5.99 -19.49
C GLU A 101 -32.03 -6.74 -20.76
N ARG A 102 -32.59 -6.44 -21.94
CA ARG A 102 -32.21 -7.11 -23.20
C ARG A 102 -30.82 -6.68 -23.66
N TYR A 103 -30.46 -5.41 -23.51
CA TYR A 103 -29.11 -4.93 -23.83
C TYR A 103 -28.08 -5.44 -22.82
N ILE A 104 -28.45 -5.52 -21.54
CA ILE A 104 -27.63 -6.17 -20.52
C ILE A 104 -27.42 -7.64 -20.89
N ALA A 105 -28.47 -8.37 -21.25
CA ALA A 105 -28.37 -9.78 -21.65
C ALA A 105 -27.48 -9.98 -22.88
N LEU A 106 -27.60 -9.12 -23.91
CA LEU A 106 -26.71 -9.15 -25.07
C LEU A 106 -25.25 -8.86 -24.69
N LEU A 107 -25.01 -7.86 -23.84
CA LEU A 107 -23.66 -7.60 -23.33
C LEU A 107 -23.13 -8.78 -22.51
N ARG A 108 -23.98 -9.48 -21.76
CA ARG A 108 -23.57 -10.68 -21.04
C ARG A 108 -23.10 -11.77 -22.00
N ASP A 109 -23.91 -12.06 -23.01
CA ASP A 109 -23.61 -13.06 -24.04
C ASP A 109 -22.30 -12.75 -24.78
N GLN A 110 -22.07 -11.47 -25.10
CA GLN A 110 -20.83 -11.04 -25.76
C GLN A 110 -19.60 -11.06 -24.85
N VAL A 111 -19.76 -10.78 -23.56
CA VAL A 111 -18.66 -10.80 -22.58
C VAL A 111 -18.27 -12.23 -22.20
N GLU A 112 -19.24 -13.13 -22.14
CA GLU A 112 -19.03 -14.57 -21.88
C GLU A 112 -18.40 -15.28 -23.09
N ALA A 113 -18.53 -14.70 -24.29
CA ALA A 113 -17.82 -15.15 -25.50
C ALA A 113 -16.35 -14.68 -25.58
N VAL A 114 -15.84 -13.89 -24.62
CA VAL A 114 -14.45 -13.41 -24.64
C VAL A 114 -13.51 -14.51 -24.17
N GLU A 115 -12.55 -14.89 -25.03
CA GLU A 115 -11.47 -15.80 -24.69
C GLU A 115 -10.35 -15.06 -23.92
N PRO A 116 -10.13 -15.38 -22.63
CA PRO A 116 -9.06 -14.77 -21.86
C PRO A 116 -7.67 -15.33 -22.24
N PRO A 117 -6.59 -14.62 -21.87
CA PRO A 117 -5.24 -15.14 -22.02
C PRO A 117 -5.05 -16.40 -21.15
N THR A 118 -4.61 -17.49 -21.77
CA THR A 118 -4.36 -18.78 -21.13
C THR A 118 -3.01 -18.84 -20.43
N LEU A 119 -2.82 -19.86 -19.58
CA LEU A 119 -1.57 -20.08 -18.85
C LEU A 119 -0.35 -20.20 -19.80
N LEU A 120 0.64 -19.32 -19.63
CA LEU A 120 1.87 -19.31 -20.43
C LEU A 120 2.73 -20.57 -20.20
N GLN A 121 3.13 -21.24 -21.28
CA GLN A 121 3.96 -22.45 -21.22
C GLN A 121 5.31 -22.24 -20.51
N VAL A 122 5.89 -21.05 -20.64
CA VAL A 122 7.15 -20.67 -19.96
C VAL A 122 7.03 -20.80 -18.44
N TRP A 123 5.83 -20.58 -17.88
CA TRP A 123 5.60 -20.71 -16.43
C TRP A 123 5.57 -22.17 -16.03
N VAL A 124 4.91 -23.02 -16.81
CA VAL A 124 4.89 -24.48 -16.60
C VAL A 124 6.31 -25.04 -16.62
N GLU A 125 7.13 -24.63 -17.59
CA GLU A 125 8.53 -25.05 -17.71
C GLU A 125 9.36 -24.60 -16.50
N ARG A 126 9.24 -23.33 -16.08
CA ARG A 126 9.93 -22.83 -14.89
C ARG A 126 9.53 -23.58 -13.63
N ILE A 127 8.24 -23.80 -13.40
CA ILE A 127 7.75 -24.55 -12.24
C ILE A 127 8.27 -25.99 -12.27
N SER A 128 8.29 -26.63 -13.46
CA SER A 128 8.83 -27.98 -13.63
C SER A 128 10.34 -28.05 -13.33
N SER A 129 11.09 -26.97 -13.61
CA SER A 129 12.54 -26.89 -13.37
C SER A 129 12.89 -26.83 -11.88
N LEU A 130 11.99 -26.28 -11.04
CA LEU A 130 12.15 -26.21 -9.59
C LEU A 130 12.00 -27.58 -8.91
N VAL A 131 11.28 -28.51 -9.54
CA VAL A 131 11.11 -29.88 -9.04
C VAL A 131 12.36 -30.70 -9.40
N PRO A 132 13.00 -31.43 -8.47
CA PRO A 132 14.16 -32.26 -8.77
C PRO A 132 13.89 -33.30 -9.87
N ALA A 133 14.84 -33.48 -10.80
CA ALA A 133 14.66 -34.32 -11.99
C ALA A 133 14.28 -35.78 -11.67
N ARG A 134 14.80 -36.32 -10.56
CA ARG A 134 14.48 -37.67 -10.09
C ARG A 134 13.00 -37.83 -9.70
N LEU A 135 12.38 -36.81 -9.10
CA LEU A 135 10.96 -36.84 -8.74
C LEU A 135 10.07 -36.61 -9.96
N ARG A 136 10.53 -35.75 -10.88
CA ARG A 136 9.84 -35.48 -12.15
C ARG A 136 9.68 -36.74 -13.01
N ALA A 137 10.71 -37.58 -13.06
CA ALA A 137 10.67 -38.84 -13.80
C ALA A 137 9.77 -39.90 -13.14
N LEU A 138 9.73 -39.95 -11.81
CA LEU A 138 8.94 -40.95 -11.07
C LEU A 138 7.44 -40.67 -11.07
N TYR A 139 7.04 -39.39 -11.12
CA TYR A 139 5.65 -38.95 -11.02
C TYR A 139 5.22 -38.09 -12.21
N ALA A 140 5.70 -38.41 -13.41
CA ALA A 140 5.47 -37.62 -14.61
C ALA A 140 3.97 -37.51 -14.98
N THR A 141 3.24 -38.64 -14.90
CA THR A 141 1.80 -38.70 -15.18
C THR A 141 0.99 -37.84 -14.20
N GLU A 142 1.31 -37.90 -12.91
CA GLU A 142 0.57 -37.23 -11.85
C GLU A 142 0.88 -35.73 -11.86
N MET A 143 2.11 -35.37 -12.21
CA MET A 143 2.50 -33.99 -12.41
C MET A 143 1.78 -33.37 -13.62
N ASN A 144 1.67 -34.11 -14.73
CA ASN A 144 0.92 -33.65 -15.89
C ASN A 144 -0.59 -33.52 -15.59
N ALA A 145 -1.16 -34.45 -14.84
CA ALA A 145 -2.55 -34.37 -14.39
C ALA A 145 -2.80 -33.11 -13.53
N LEU A 146 -1.90 -32.83 -12.58
CA LEU A 146 -1.96 -31.61 -11.77
C LEU A 146 -1.80 -30.34 -12.60
N PHE A 147 -0.90 -30.33 -13.59
CA PHE A 147 -0.74 -29.16 -14.47
C PHE A 147 -1.97 -28.92 -15.35
N LEU A 148 -2.67 -29.98 -15.77
CA LEU A 148 -3.93 -29.84 -16.50
C LEU A 148 -5.02 -29.26 -15.59
N GLU A 149 -5.18 -29.80 -14.38
CA GLU A 149 -6.13 -29.29 -13.38
C GLU A 149 -5.88 -27.79 -13.08
N VAL A 150 -4.63 -27.42 -12.82
CA VAL A 150 -4.25 -26.03 -12.54
C VAL A 150 -4.47 -25.12 -13.75
N ARG A 151 -4.25 -25.61 -14.97
CA ARG A 151 -4.49 -24.83 -16.18
C ARG A 151 -5.99 -24.57 -16.37
N ASP A 152 -6.80 -25.61 -16.22
CA ASP A 152 -8.25 -25.52 -16.38
C ASP A 152 -8.84 -24.59 -15.28
N GLU A 153 -8.39 -24.71 -14.03
CA GLU A 153 -8.76 -23.76 -12.95
C GLU A 153 -8.30 -22.31 -13.23
N PHE A 154 -7.12 -22.13 -13.80
CA PHE A 154 -6.61 -20.80 -14.16
C PHE A 154 -7.47 -20.17 -15.25
N ASP A 155 -7.75 -20.91 -16.32
CA ASP A 155 -8.54 -20.42 -17.45
C ASP A 155 -9.97 -20.06 -16.98
N ASP A 156 -10.59 -20.90 -16.14
CA ASP A 156 -11.89 -20.62 -15.52
C ASP A 156 -11.86 -19.36 -14.65
N HIS A 157 -10.85 -19.20 -13.79
CA HIS A 157 -10.75 -18.06 -12.88
C HIS A 157 -10.44 -16.75 -13.60
N ILE A 158 -9.58 -16.77 -14.63
CA ILE A 158 -9.30 -15.59 -15.43
C ILE A 158 -10.54 -15.23 -16.25
N HIS A 159 -11.24 -16.22 -16.84
CA HIS A 159 -12.49 -15.97 -17.54
C HIS A 159 -13.51 -15.28 -16.62
N ASP A 160 -13.79 -15.86 -15.46
CA ASP A 160 -14.70 -15.31 -14.45
C ASP A 160 -14.28 -13.91 -13.96
N MET A 161 -12.99 -13.67 -13.73
CA MET A 161 -12.45 -12.35 -13.41
C MET A 161 -12.66 -11.34 -14.54
N THR A 162 -12.38 -11.72 -15.79
CA THR A 162 -12.54 -10.83 -16.95
C THR A 162 -14.01 -10.48 -17.16
N VAL A 163 -14.91 -11.47 -17.09
CA VAL A 163 -16.35 -11.28 -17.16
C VAL A 163 -16.84 -10.33 -16.08
N ARG A 164 -16.44 -10.53 -14.82
CA ARG A 164 -16.78 -9.62 -13.72
C ARG A 164 -16.20 -8.23 -13.93
N SER A 165 -14.95 -8.11 -14.40
CA SER A 165 -14.31 -6.81 -14.60
C SER A 165 -15.01 -5.96 -15.68
N ILE A 166 -15.59 -6.60 -16.70
CA ILE A 166 -16.29 -5.94 -17.80
C ILE A 166 -17.78 -5.70 -17.43
N MET A 167 -18.41 -6.63 -16.71
CA MET A 167 -19.80 -6.49 -16.25
C MET A 167 -19.98 -5.52 -15.08
N MET A 168 -18.95 -5.31 -14.27
CA MET A 168 -18.97 -4.30 -13.21
C MET A 168 -19.03 -2.92 -13.86
N TYR A 169 -20.23 -2.36 -13.91
CA TYR A 169 -20.46 -0.99 -14.34
C TYR A 169 -19.55 -0.05 -13.52
N PRO A 170 -18.62 0.72 -14.13
CA PRO A 170 -18.06 1.85 -13.44
C PRO A 170 -19.21 2.84 -13.34
N GLY A 171 -19.89 2.86 -12.19
CA GLY A 171 -20.79 3.94 -11.85
C GLY A 171 -20.01 4.96 -11.06
N PRO A 172 -19.44 6.02 -11.69
CA PRO A 172 -19.01 7.16 -10.93
C PRO A 172 -20.29 7.88 -10.48
N GLY A 173 -20.61 7.78 -9.19
CA GLY A 173 -21.23 8.92 -8.54
C GLY A 173 -20.32 10.14 -8.80
N PRO A 174 -20.88 11.32 -9.11
CA PRO A 174 -20.10 12.49 -9.48
C PRO A 174 -19.24 12.91 -8.29
N GLY A 175 -17.95 12.54 -8.30
CA GLY A 175 -16.99 12.88 -7.25
C GLY A 175 -16.02 11.77 -6.85
N ALA A 176 -16.21 10.51 -7.27
CA ALA A 176 -15.21 9.47 -7.02
C ALA A 176 -14.17 9.49 -8.16
N GLY A 177 -12.92 9.83 -7.82
CA GLY A 177 -11.77 9.67 -8.73
C GLY A 177 -11.57 8.19 -9.13
N PRO A 178 -10.49 7.85 -9.84
CA PRO A 178 -10.13 6.47 -10.19
C PRO A 178 -9.67 5.72 -8.92
N ALA A 179 -10.58 5.59 -7.95
CA ALA A 179 -10.36 4.97 -6.68
C ALA A 179 -10.83 3.53 -6.78
N THR A 180 -9.84 2.64 -6.84
CA THR A 180 -9.94 1.28 -6.30
C THR A 180 -11.21 0.57 -6.71
N ALA A 181 -11.21 0.00 -7.92
CA ALA A 181 -11.89 -1.26 -8.12
C ALA A 181 -11.37 -2.18 -7.01
N ALA A 182 -12.18 -2.39 -5.98
CA ALA A 182 -11.82 -3.27 -4.88
C ALA A 182 -11.64 -4.64 -5.53
N LEU A 183 -10.37 -5.02 -5.74
CA LEU A 183 -10.03 -6.40 -6.02
C LEU A 183 -10.80 -7.24 -5.01
N PRO A 184 -11.51 -8.29 -5.45
CA PRO A 184 -12.22 -9.15 -4.52
C PRO A 184 -11.23 -9.55 -3.41
N PRO A 185 -11.66 -9.59 -2.13
CA PRO A 185 -10.80 -9.97 -1.02
C PRO A 185 -10.02 -11.23 -1.39
N ALA A 186 -8.73 -11.32 -1.02
CA ALA A 186 -7.85 -12.42 -1.43
C ALA A 186 -8.45 -13.83 -1.20
N ASP A 187 -9.40 -13.95 -0.27
CA ASP A 187 -10.21 -15.14 0.00
C ASP A 187 -11.08 -15.61 -1.19
N SER A 188 -11.27 -14.79 -2.23
CA SER A 188 -12.08 -15.07 -3.43
C SER A 188 -11.25 -15.31 -4.70
N LEU A 189 -9.92 -15.16 -4.66
CA LEU A 189 -9.03 -15.45 -5.80
C LEU A 189 -8.85 -16.96 -6.04
N CYS A 190 -9.13 -17.78 -5.03
CA CYS A 190 -9.56 -19.16 -5.25
C CYS A 190 -11.07 -19.10 -5.28
N GLY A 191 -11.71 -19.26 -6.44
CA GLY A 191 -13.16 -19.05 -6.64
C GLY A 191 -14.07 -20.08 -5.94
N LYS A 192 -13.60 -20.70 -4.87
CA LYS A 192 -14.36 -21.51 -3.94
C LYS A 192 -13.90 -21.14 -2.54
N PRO A 193 -14.80 -21.07 -1.53
CA PRO A 193 -14.35 -21.02 -0.15
C PRO A 193 -13.33 -22.15 0.01
N LEU A 194 -12.25 -21.90 0.74
CA LEU A 194 -11.13 -22.82 1.03
C LEU A 194 -11.57 -24.15 1.72
N GLY A 195 -12.83 -24.54 1.61
CA GLY A 195 -13.46 -25.79 1.99
C GLY A 195 -13.64 -26.81 0.84
N GLU A 196 -13.58 -26.44 -0.44
CA GLU A 196 -13.73 -27.40 -1.55
C GLU A 196 -12.42 -27.92 -2.15
N GLY A 197 -11.27 -27.27 -1.90
CA GLY A 197 -9.93 -27.83 -2.19
C GLY A 197 -9.51 -28.97 -1.25
N ARG A 198 -10.47 -29.66 -0.64
CA ARG A 198 -10.25 -30.76 0.30
C ARG A 198 -10.24 -32.05 -0.48
N THR A 199 -9.06 -32.47 -0.92
CA THR A 199 -8.83 -33.83 -1.41
C THR A 199 -9.38 -34.85 -0.41
N GLU A 200 -9.74 -36.06 -0.84
CA GLU A 200 -10.23 -37.14 0.04
C GLU A 200 -9.29 -37.42 1.25
N ARG A 201 -8.00 -37.08 1.11
CA ARG A 201 -6.97 -37.22 2.14
C ARG A 201 -6.84 -36.00 3.07
N TYR A 202 -7.73 -35.02 3.03
CA TYR A 202 -7.71 -33.85 3.89
C TYR A 202 -7.65 -34.18 5.40
N PRO A 203 -8.34 -35.22 5.92
CA PRO A 203 -8.20 -35.62 7.32
C PRO A 203 -6.76 -36.07 7.65
N VAL A 204 -6.11 -36.79 6.73
CA VAL A 204 -4.71 -37.22 6.86
C VAL A 204 -3.77 -36.02 6.81
N PHE A 205 -4.06 -35.05 5.94
CA PHE A 205 -3.32 -33.78 5.90
C PHE A 205 -3.41 -33.05 7.24
N LEU A 206 -4.60 -32.88 7.80
CA LEU A 206 -4.79 -32.24 9.11
C LEU A 206 -4.04 -32.97 10.23
N GLN A 207 -4.08 -34.31 10.23
CA GLN A 207 -3.31 -35.12 11.18
C GLN A 207 -1.80 -34.88 11.02
N ARG A 208 -1.28 -34.87 9.78
CA ARG A 208 0.13 -34.60 9.51
C ARG A 208 0.52 -33.19 9.91
N VAL A 209 -0.32 -32.18 9.64
CA VAL A 209 -0.10 -30.79 10.06
C VAL A 209 -0.05 -30.66 11.58
N ALA A 210 -0.95 -31.34 12.30
CA ALA A 210 -0.92 -31.38 13.76
C ALA A 210 0.38 -32.01 14.29
N LEU A 211 0.79 -33.14 13.71
CA LEU A 211 2.05 -33.82 14.02
C LEU A 211 3.28 -32.93 13.74
N LEU A 212 3.23 -32.18 12.64
CA LEU A 212 4.28 -31.26 12.24
C LEU A 212 4.36 -30.08 13.21
N ARG A 213 3.22 -29.52 13.64
CA ARG A 213 3.17 -28.46 14.68
C ARG A 213 3.69 -28.94 16.03
N GLU A 214 3.43 -30.19 16.41
CA GLU A 214 3.91 -30.75 17.67
C GLU A 214 5.44 -30.96 17.67
N LYS A 215 6.02 -31.35 16.53
CA LYS A 215 7.46 -31.67 16.41
C LYS A 215 8.32 -30.52 15.89
N LEU A 216 7.74 -29.54 15.19
CA LEU A 216 8.47 -28.42 14.60
C LEU A 216 8.62 -27.28 15.60
N PHE A 217 9.69 -27.33 16.38
CA PHE A 217 9.98 -26.29 17.38
C PHE A 217 10.43 -24.96 16.78
N ILE A 218 10.87 -24.92 15.51
CA ILE A 218 11.35 -23.71 14.83
C ILE A 218 10.25 -22.65 14.71
N THR A 219 8.99 -23.06 14.55
CA THR A 219 7.85 -22.14 14.45
C THR A 219 7.44 -21.52 15.78
N HIS A 220 7.98 -22.01 16.90
CA HIS A 220 7.63 -21.52 18.22
C HIS A 220 8.01 -20.04 18.39
N PRO A 221 7.16 -19.21 19.03
CA PRO A 221 7.40 -17.77 19.20
C PRO A 221 8.76 -17.43 19.81
N LEU A 222 9.23 -18.24 20.77
CA LEU A 222 10.54 -18.06 21.40
C LEU A 222 11.70 -18.27 20.40
N VAL A 223 11.69 -19.34 19.60
CA VAL A 223 12.77 -19.61 18.62
C VAL A 223 12.76 -18.52 17.54
N ARG A 224 11.57 -18.06 17.12
CA ARG A 224 11.44 -16.90 16.22
C ARG A 224 11.92 -15.60 16.86
N ALA A 225 11.77 -15.42 18.18
CA ALA A 225 12.31 -14.27 18.89
C ALA A 225 13.85 -14.34 18.95
N ILE A 226 14.44 -15.51 19.20
CA ILE A 226 15.89 -15.71 19.12
C ILE A 226 16.43 -15.32 17.75
N LEU A 227 15.80 -15.80 16.66
CA LEU A 227 16.21 -15.47 15.29
C LEU A 227 16.08 -13.96 15.01
N ARG A 228 15.00 -13.33 15.46
CA ARG A 228 14.82 -11.87 15.32
C ARG A 228 15.90 -11.10 16.09
N LEU A 229 16.22 -11.50 17.32
CA LEU A 229 17.28 -10.86 18.10
C LEU A 229 18.67 -11.08 17.47
N ALA A 230 18.92 -12.26 16.88
CA ALA A 230 20.14 -12.52 16.13
C ALA A 230 20.26 -11.52 14.98
N HIS A 231 19.23 -11.39 14.15
CA HIS A 231 19.26 -10.44 13.03
C HIS A 231 19.38 -8.97 13.46
N GLN A 232 18.87 -8.59 14.63
CA GLN A 232 18.91 -7.20 15.11
C GLN A 232 20.22 -6.81 15.83
N HIS A 233 20.91 -7.76 16.46
CA HIS A 233 22.03 -7.46 17.36
C HIS A 233 23.35 -8.10 16.96
N VAL A 234 23.32 -9.15 16.15
CA VAL A 234 24.53 -9.77 15.63
C VAL A 234 24.97 -8.97 14.39
N PRO A 235 26.22 -8.48 14.34
CA PRO A 235 26.72 -7.81 13.15
C PRO A 235 26.81 -8.78 11.97
N ASP A 236 26.79 -8.28 10.73
CA ASP A 236 26.89 -9.15 9.54
C ASP A 236 28.25 -9.85 9.42
N LEU A 237 29.31 -9.20 9.93
CA LEU A 237 30.69 -9.67 9.92
C LEU A 237 31.31 -9.43 11.31
N LEU A 238 32.15 -10.36 11.78
CA LEU A 238 32.94 -10.19 13.00
C LEU A 238 33.99 -9.08 12.83
N ASN A 239 34.60 -9.04 11.65
CA ASN A 239 35.52 -7.99 11.29
C ASN A 239 35.39 -7.69 9.79
N ASP A 240 35.28 -6.41 9.46
CA ASP A 240 35.40 -5.97 8.08
C ASP A 240 36.88 -5.68 7.78
N PHE A 241 37.49 -6.46 6.91
CA PHE A 241 38.89 -6.27 6.52
C PHE A 241 39.08 -5.15 5.48
N GLY A 242 38.01 -4.73 4.79
CA GLY A 242 38.09 -3.72 3.74
C GLY A 242 38.46 -2.36 4.31
N LYS A 243 38.02 -2.07 5.53
CA LYS A 243 38.33 -0.83 6.26
C LYS A 243 39.83 -0.59 6.46
N TYR A 244 40.65 -1.65 6.50
CA TYR A 244 42.09 -1.50 6.68
C TYR A 244 42.77 -0.93 5.44
N ARG A 245 42.15 -1.05 4.26
CA ARG A 245 42.63 -0.38 3.05
C ARG A 245 42.42 1.12 3.11
N GLU A 246 41.29 1.57 3.65
CA GLU A 246 40.98 2.99 3.84
C GLU A 246 41.91 3.66 4.86
N ALA A 247 42.46 2.89 5.81
CA ALA A 247 43.43 3.37 6.78
C ALA A 247 44.81 3.70 6.20
N GLY A 248 45.04 3.42 4.91
CA GLY A 248 46.29 3.69 4.21
C GLY A 248 47.39 2.67 4.52
N VAL A 249 48.65 3.10 4.48
CA VAL A 249 49.80 2.22 4.76
C VAL A 249 49.97 2.03 6.26
N VAL A 250 49.86 0.79 6.73
CA VAL A 250 49.93 0.43 8.16
C VAL A 250 51.11 -0.48 8.45
N GLU A 251 51.76 -0.38 9.60
CA GLU A 251 52.75 -1.39 10.02
C GLU A 251 52.07 -2.73 10.30
N LEU A 252 52.71 -3.86 9.94
CA LEU A 252 52.13 -5.20 10.13
C LEU A 252 51.75 -5.47 11.60
N ALA A 253 52.56 -4.98 12.56
CA ALA A 253 52.27 -5.10 13.99
C ALA A 253 50.98 -4.35 14.38
N LYS A 254 50.79 -3.14 13.84
CA LYS A 254 49.60 -2.33 14.09
C LYS A 254 48.36 -2.91 13.40
N LEU A 255 48.50 -3.46 12.19
CA LEU A 255 47.43 -4.18 11.50
C LEU A 255 46.96 -5.38 12.33
N LYS A 256 47.90 -6.21 12.80
CA LYS A 256 47.61 -7.36 13.68
C LYS A 256 46.85 -6.93 14.94
N SER A 257 47.34 -5.91 15.64
CA SER A 257 46.67 -5.41 16.85
C SER A 257 45.27 -4.86 16.56
N SER A 258 45.08 -4.22 15.41
CA SER A 258 43.77 -3.69 15.00
C SER A 258 42.78 -4.82 14.70
N MET A 259 43.20 -5.83 13.93
CA MET A 259 42.41 -7.03 13.65
C MET A 259 41.99 -7.75 14.94
N PHE A 260 42.92 -7.91 15.88
CA PHE A 260 42.65 -8.55 17.17
C PHE A 260 41.67 -7.73 18.04
N ASN A 261 41.84 -6.40 18.09
CA ASN A 261 40.95 -5.53 18.85
C ASN A 261 39.53 -5.51 18.29
N ASP A 262 39.40 -5.51 16.96
CA ASP A 262 38.10 -5.55 16.28
C ASP A 262 37.40 -6.90 16.52
N MET A 263 38.14 -8.00 16.46
CA MET A 263 37.64 -9.32 16.85
C MET A 263 37.11 -9.29 18.29
N LYS A 264 37.92 -8.82 19.24
CA LYS A 264 37.54 -8.78 20.65
C LYS A 264 36.31 -7.90 20.90
N ARG A 265 36.19 -6.80 20.14
CA ARG A 265 35.00 -5.95 20.18
C ARG A 265 33.75 -6.70 19.70
N SER A 266 33.86 -7.46 18.62
CA SER A 266 32.75 -8.28 18.10
C SER A 266 32.37 -9.41 19.06
N GLU A 267 33.35 -10.05 19.70
CA GLU A 267 33.15 -11.07 20.74
C GLU A 267 32.36 -10.50 21.92
N VAL A 268 32.72 -9.30 22.37
CA VAL A 268 32.01 -8.58 23.44
C VAL A 268 30.56 -8.30 23.05
N VAL A 269 30.28 -7.91 21.80
CA VAL A 269 28.89 -7.70 21.34
C VAL A 269 28.08 -9.00 21.42
N VAL A 270 28.65 -10.12 20.95
CA VAL A 270 27.99 -11.44 20.99
C VAL A 270 27.76 -11.90 22.43
N THR A 271 28.78 -11.83 23.28
CA THR A 271 28.75 -12.39 24.65
C THR A 271 28.06 -11.49 25.67
N GLN A 272 28.21 -10.16 25.58
CA GLN A 272 27.69 -9.22 26.58
C GLN A 272 26.40 -8.53 26.14
N THR A 273 26.08 -8.51 24.84
CA THR A 273 24.85 -7.85 24.36
C THR A 273 23.81 -8.85 23.86
N TRP A 274 24.19 -9.76 22.97
CA TRP A 274 23.24 -10.69 22.35
C TRP A 274 22.86 -11.85 23.27
N TYR A 275 23.85 -12.55 23.84
CA TYR A 275 23.59 -13.70 24.71
C TYR A 275 22.74 -13.38 25.95
N PRO A 276 22.98 -12.29 26.71
CA PRO A 276 22.15 -11.98 27.89
C PRO A 276 20.70 -11.69 27.53
N LYS A 277 20.43 -11.11 26.35
CA LYS A 277 19.06 -10.90 25.85
C LYS A 277 18.36 -12.22 25.54
N ILE A 278 19.08 -13.22 25.03
CA ILE A 278 18.55 -14.56 24.83
C ILE A 278 18.22 -15.20 26.18
N VAL A 279 19.13 -15.10 27.17
CA VAL A 279 18.88 -15.62 28.52
C VAL A 279 17.65 -14.94 29.16
N ALA A 280 17.47 -13.64 28.93
CA ALA A 280 16.30 -12.90 29.38
C ALA A 280 15.00 -13.44 28.76
N LEU A 281 14.98 -13.78 27.45
CA LEU A 281 13.84 -14.43 26.81
C LEU A 281 13.47 -15.76 27.45
N PHE A 282 14.46 -16.56 27.86
CA PHE A 282 14.21 -17.83 28.56
C PHE A 282 13.75 -17.65 30.01
N SER A 283 14.04 -16.49 30.60
CA SER A 283 13.64 -16.16 31.97
C SER A 283 12.19 -15.68 32.07
N GLU A 284 11.53 -15.40 30.95
CA GLU A 284 10.12 -15.01 30.92
C GLU A 284 9.21 -16.18 31.33
N LYS A 285 8.23 -15.92 32.21
CA LYS A 285 7.27 -16.94 32.69
C LYS A 285 6.45 -17.63 31.58
N LYS A 286 6.41 -17.03 30.38
CA LYS A 286 5.70 -17.56 29.19
C LYS A 286 6.64 -18.13 28.13
N ALA A 287 7.95 -18.20 28.39
CA ALA A 287 8.96 -18.65 27.43
C ALA A 287 8.65 -20.04 26.83
N LEU A 288 8.17 -20.97 27.67
CA LEU A 288 7.84 -22.35 27.28
C LEU A 288 6.32 -22.59 27.19
N SER A 289 5.52 -21.53 27.07
CA SER A 289 4.06 -21.65 26.95
C SER A 289 3.70 -22.33 25.63
N GLY A 290 2.94 -23.44 25.70
CA GLY A 290 2.57 -24.24 24.53
C GLY A 290 3.45 -25.47 24.25
N VAL A 291 4.56 -25.68 24.98
CA VAL A 291 5.40 -26.88 24.83
C VAL A 291 5.20 -27.83 26.04
N PRO A 292 4.75 -29.09 25.84
CA PRO A 292 4.65 -30.06 26.92
C PRO A 292 6.01 -30.33 27.57
N ARG A 293 6.02 -30.53 28.90
CA ARG A 293 7.27 -30.76 29.67
C ARG A 293 8.13 -31.90 29.12
N LYS A 294 7.51 -32.94 28.55
CA LYS A 294 8.19 -34.06 27.89
C LYS A 294 9.09 -33.64 26.72
N HIS A 295 8.73 -32.56 26.02
CA HIS A 295 9.45 -32.06 24.84
C HIS A 295 10.43 -30.94 25.17
N TRP A 296 10.53 -30.48 26.42
CA TRP A 296 11.47 -29.42 26.81
C TRP A 296 12.93 -29.72 26.44
N PRO A 297 13.47 -30.93 26.63
CA PRO A 297 14.85 -31.22 26.24
C PRO A 297 15.08 -31.09 24.73
N GLN A 298 14.11 -31.55 23.92
CA GLN A 298 14.18 -31.44 22.45
C GLN A 298 14.02 -30.00 21.98
N PHE A 299 13.15 -29.24 22.63
CA PHE A 299 12.95 -27.82 22.38
C PHE A 299 14.22 -27.01 22.70
N LEU A 300 14.81 -27.21 23.87
CA LEU A 300 16.05 -26.54 24.27
C LEU A 300 17.21 -26.91 23.34
N LYS A 301 17.30 -28.19 22.93
CA LYS A 301 18.26 -28.63 21.91
C LYS A 301 18.03 -27.93 20.57
N CYS A 302 16.78 -27.72 20.16
CA CYS A 302 16.47 -26.95 18.95
C CYS A 302 16.92 -25.49 19.09
N ALA A 303 16.63 -24.84 20.22
CA ALA A 303 17.06 -23.47 20.45
C ALA A 303 18.59 -23.31 20.51
N SER A 304 19.30 -24.21 21.21
CA SER A 304 20.77 -24.27 21.24
C SER A 304 21.33 -24.50 19.83
N ASN A 305 20.76 -25.42 19.04
CA ASN A 305 21.17 -25.63 17.66
C ASN A 305 20.96 -24.38 16.81
N VAL A 306 19.85 -23.65 16.98
CA VAL A 306 19.61 -22.39 16.26
C VAL A 306 20.68 -21.37 16.62
N LEU A 307 21.00 -21.20 17.91
CA LEU A 307 22.07 -20.29 18.35
C LEU A 307 23.41 -20.66 17.76
N ARG A 308 23.77 -21.96 17.81
CA ARG A 308 24.99 -22.48 17.20
C ARG A 308 25.05 -22.16 15.72
N VAL A 309 23.99 -22.43 14.97
CA VAL A 309 23.93 -22.14 13.53
C VAL A 309 24.13 -20.65 13.26
N GLN A 310 23.53 -19.76 14.05
CA GLN A 310 23.73 -18.30 13.87
C GLN A 310 25.20 -17.90 14.08
N VAL A 311 25.87 -18.42 15.12
CA VAL A 311 27.28 -18.11 15.39
C VAL A 311 28.19 -18.73 14.32
N THR A 312 27.94 -19.98 13.91
CA THR A 312 28.70 -20.65 12.85
C THR A 312 28.57 -19.92 11.51
N GLU A 313 27.37 -19.47 11.15
CA GLU A 313 27.15 -18.74 9.91
C GLU A 313 27.82 -17.36 9.92
N LEU A 314 27.80 -16.66 11.05
CA LEU A 314 28.54 -15.41 11.22
C LEU A 314 30.05 -15.59 11.00
N MET A 315 30.62 -16.64 11.59
CA MET A 315 32.04 -16.97 11.41
C MET A 315 32.35 -17.32 9.96
N ARG A 316 31.51 -18.16 9.33
CA ARG A 316 31.66 -18.53 7.92
C ARG A 316 31.69 -17.30 7.02
N ARG A 317 30.72 -16.39 7.16
CA ARG A 317 30.67 -15.14 6.38
C ARG A 317 31.91 -14.26 6.59
N SER A 318 32.43 -14.22 7.82
CA SER A 318 33.63 -13.44 8.14
C SER A 318 34.89 -14.03 7.51
N ILE A 319 34.99 -15.36 7.45
CA ILE A 319 36.08 -16.07 6.77
C ILE A 319 35.99 -15.90 5.26
N ASP A 320 34.79 -16.05 4.68
CA ASP A 320 34.59 -15.84 3.25
C ASP A 320 34.96 -14.41 2.85
N HIS A 321 34.54 -13.41 3.64
CA HIS A 321 34.92 -12.00 3.44
C HIS A 321 36.43 -11.77 3.55
N PHE A 322 37.10 -12.43 4.49
CA PHE A 322 38.56 -12.37 4.59
C PHE A 322 39.24 -12.91 3.33
N VAL A 323 38.81 -14.09 2.86
CA VAL A 323 39.36 -14.72 1.66
C VAL A 323 39.10 -13.85 0.43
N ASP A 324 37.91 -13.29 0.29
CA ASP A 324 37.54 -12.42 -0.82
C ASP A 324 38.40 -11.14 -0.87
N ILE A 325 38.66 -10.51 0.27
CA ILE A 325 39.49 -9.30 0.35
C ILE A 325 40.96 -9.61 0.08
N MET A 326 41.46 -10.73 0.60
CA MET A 326 42.87 -11.11 0.43
C MET A 326 43.16 -11.63 -0.98
N SER A 327 42.16 -12.11 -1.70
CA SER A 327 42.29 -12.55 -3.09
C SER A 327 42.24 -11.40 -4.09
N ASP A 328 41.71 -10.25 -3.69
CA ASP A 328 41.52 -9.09 -4.55
C ASP A 328 42.59 -8.02 -4.29
N GLU A 329 43.47 -7.80 -5.26
CA GLU A 329 44.52 -6.77 -5.22
C GLU A 329 43.95 -5.36 -5.01
N ALA A 330 42.72 -5.12 -5.48
CA ALA A 330 42.02 -3.85 -5.32
C ALA A 330 41.34 -3.69 -3.94
N LYS A 331 41.37 -4.70 -3.07
CA LYS A 331 40.81 -4.63 -1.70
C LYS A 331 41.80 -4.92 -0.60
N ILE A 332 42.94 -5.53 -0.91
CA ILE A 332 43.95 -5.89 0.09
C ILE A 332 44.46 -4.63 0.84
N PRO A 333 44.66 -4.70 2.17
CA PRO A 333 45.22 -3.60 2.94
C PRO A 333 46.70 -3.38 2.64
N PHE A 334 47.13 -2.13 2.62
CA PHE A 334 48.54 -1.78 2.44
C PHE A 334 49.29 -1.84 3.76
N PHE A 335 50.45 -2.48 3.75
CA PHE A 335 51.34 -2.46 4.89
C PHE A 335 52.76 -2.06 4.50
N LYS A 336 53.44 -1.45 5.46
CA LYS A 336 54.81 -0.96 5.29
C LYS A 336 55.77 -2.15 5.21
N LEU A 337 56.59 -2.18 4.17
CA LEU A 337 57.71 -3.08 3.98
C LEU A 337 58.99 -2.25 3.99
N ASP A 338 59.89 -2.56 4.90
CA ASP A 338 61.24 -2.01 4.95
C ASP A 338 62.21 -3.00 4.29
N ILE A 339 63.07 -2.47 3.41
CA ILE A 339 64.05 -3.27 2.67
C ILE A 339 65.44 -2.87 3.17
N PHE A 340 66.22 -3.85 3.62
CA PHE A 340 67.58 -3.63 4.10
C PHE A 340 68.57 -4.41 3.24
N TYR A 341 69.75 -3.85 3.03
CA TYR A 341 70.85 -4.55 2.36
C TYR A 341 71.81 -5.06 3.43
N ALA A 342 71.85 -6.38 3.62
CA ALA A 342 72.71 -7.08 4.57
C ALA A 342 73.87 -7.80 3.86
N GLU A 343 74.80 -8.38 4.63
CA GLU A 343 75.98 -9.10 4.09
C GLU A 343 75.61 -10.25 3.13
N ASN A 344 74.40 -10.81 3.27
CA ASN A 344 73.90 -11.93 2.47
C ASN A 344 72.91 -11.51 1.35
N GLY A 345 72.70 -10.21 1.14
CA GLY A 345 71.83 -9.67 0.08
C GLY A 345 70.70 -8.79 0.60
N LEU A 346 69.66 -8.64 -0.23
CA LEU A 346 68.50 -7.80 0.04
C LEU A 346 67.50 -8.54 0.96
N GLU A 347 67.27 -8.03 2.16
CA GLU A 347 66.34 -8.61 3.14
C GLU A 347 65.09 -7.74 3.28
N LEU A 348 63.93 -8.39 3.41
CA LEU A 348 62.62 -7.75 3.59
C LEU A 348 62.16 -7.87 5.03
N TYR A 349 61.72 -6.75 5.60
CA TYR A 349 61.09 -6.68 6.92
C TYR A 349 59.71 -6.03 6.83
N PRO A 350 58.65 -6.66 7.34
CA PRO A 350 58.57 -8.05 7.80
C PRO A 350 58.82 -9.07 6.68
N THR A 351 59.32 -10.25 7.08
CA THR A 351 59.60 -11.35 6.15
C THR A 351 58.31 -11.96 5.60
N ASP A 352 58.35 -12.57 4.41
CA ASP A 352 57.23 -13.28 3.80
C ASP A 352 56.55 -14.26 4.78
N LYS A 353 57.34 -15.05 5.50
CA LYS A 353 56.88 -15.97 6.55
C LYS A 353 56.15 -15.27 7.70
N GLU A 354 56.56 -14.06 8.08
CA GLU A 354 55.91 -13.30 9.15
C GLU A 354 54.57 -12.73 8.70
N ILE A 355 54.48 -12.29 7.44
CA ILE A 355 53.25 -11.82 6.82
C ILE A 355 52.25 -12.97 6.73
N PHE A 356 52.62 -14.08 6.09
CA PHE A 356 51.76 -15.26 5.98
C PHE A 356 51.40 -15.82 7.36
N GLY A 357 52.36 -15.87 8.30
CA GLY A 357 52.12 -16.33 9.66
C GLY A 357 51.14 -15.44 10.43
N THR A 358 51.17 -14.13 10.22
CA THR A 358 50.24 -13.19 10.85
C THR A 358 48.83 -13.32 10.28
N MET A 359 48.70 -13.43 8.96
CA MET A 359 47.40 -13.60 8.28
C MET A 359 46.77 -14.98 8.56
N ALA A 360 47.59 -16.03 8.60
CA ALA A 360 47.14 -17.37 8.98
C ALA A 360 46.70 -17.43 10.44
N LYS A 361 47.42 -16.78 11.37
CA LYS A 361 47.00 -16.69 12.78
C LYS A 361 45.68 -15.94 12.94
N ALA A 362 45.48 -14.86 12.20
CA ALA A 362 44.20 -14.17 12.19
C ALA A 362 43.07 -15.11 11.74
N SER A 363 43.30 -15.91 10.68
CA SER A 363 42.35 -16.92 10.19
C SER A 363 42.05 -18.01 11.23
N ILE A 364 43.09 -18.52 11.90
CA ILE A 364 42.97 -19.55 12.94
C ILE A 364 42.28 -18.99 14.21
N GLU A 365 42.44 -17.72 14.54
CA GLU A 365 41.71 -17.10 15.65
C GLU A 365 40.20 -17.02 15.37
N TYR A 366 39.76 -16.88 14.11
CA TYR A 366 38.35 -17.09 13.75
C TYR A 366 37.92 -18.53 14.04
N GLU A 367 38.78 -19.51 13.73
CA GLU A 367 38.48 -20.91 14.02
C GLU A 367 38.52 -21.25 15.52
N LEU A 368 39.37 -20.63 16.32
CA LEU A 368 39.41 -20.87 17.77
C LEU A 368 38.22 -20.23 18.49
N ASN A 369 37.67 -19.13 17.97
CA ASN A 369 36.38 -18.61 18.42
C ASN A 369 35.21 -19.55 18.09
N ILE A 370 35.39 -20.55 17.20
CA ILE A 370 34.43 -21.67 17.05
C ILE A 370 34.31 -22.45 18.37
N GLN A 371 35.30 -22.46 19.26
CA GLN A 371 35.18 -23.12 20.56
C GLN A 371 34.19 -22.40 21.50
N LEU A 372 33.94 -21.09 21.34
CA LEU A 372 32.84 -20.40 22.04
C LEU A 372 31.47 -20.95 21.61
N SER A 373 31.34 -21.42 20.36
CA SER A 373 30.13 -22.12 19.89
C SER A 373 29.96 -23.53 20.48
N ARG A 374 30.99 -24.08 21.16
CA ARG A 374 30.89 -25.32 21.95
C ARG A 374 30.38 -25.08 23.38
N LEU A 375 30.35 -23.82 23.85
CA LEU A 375 29.71 -23.44 25.11
C LEU A 375 28.18 -23.35 25.00
N PHE A 376 27.65 -23.28 23.76
CA PHE A 376 26.22 -23.31 23.45
C PHE A 376 25.79 -24.65 22.85
#